data_AF-A0A9D4AB55-F1
#
_entry.id   AF-A0A9D4AB55-F1
#
_cell.length_a   1.000
_cell.length_b   1.000
_cell.length_c   1.000
_cell.angle_alpha   90.00
_cell.angle_beta   90.00
_cell.angle_gamma   90.00
#
_symmetry.space_group_name_H-M   'P 1'
#
loop_
_entity.id
_entity.type
_entity.pdbx_description
1 polymer ?
#
loop_
_entity_poly.entity_id
_entity_poly.type
_entity_poly.pdbx_seq_one_letter_code
_entity_poly.pdbx_strand_id
1 'polypeptide(L)' 'MVRGESFQVATIIEKLPLAWNDFKNYLKHKRKEMSVEDLIVKLQIEEENRGTKKRINKAANVNDARVES' A
#
# COMPACT_ATOMS: atom_id res chain seq x y z
N MET A 1 -28.33 10.08 -5.66
CA MET A 1 -27.13 10.91 -5.44
C MET A 1 -25.90 10.03 -5.69
N VAL A 2 -25.29 10.15 -6.87
CA VAL A 2 -24.07 9.43 -7.21
C VAL A 2 -22.93 10.08 -6.41
N ARG A 3 -22.24 9.31 -5.55
CA ARG A 3 -21.06 9.83 -4.84
C ARG A 3 -19.99 10.13 -5.88
N GLY A 4 -19.56 11.38 -6.00
CA GLY A 4 -18.50 11.77 -6.93
C GLY A 4 -17.20 11.01 -6.65
N GLU A 5 -16.42 10.74 -7.70
CA GLU A 5 -15.20 9.92 -7.62
C GLU A 5 -14.21 10.45 -6.58
N SER A 6 -14.04 11.76 -6.49
CA SER A 6 -13.17 12.40 -5.51
C SER A 6 -13.58 12.14 -4.06
N PHE A 7 -14.87 11.88 -3.80
CA PHE A 7 -15.38 11.51 -2.49
C PHE A 7 -15.14 10.02 -2.19
N GLN A 8 -15.34 9.15 -3.19
CA GLN A 8 -15.08 7.72 -3.05
C GLN A 8 -13.60 7.45 -2.78
N VAL A 9 -12.71 8.07 -3.55
CA VAL A 9 -11.24 8.01 -3.36
C VAL A 9 -10.85 8.45 -1.94
N ALA A 10 -11.43 9.55 -1.45
CA ALA A 10 -11.17 10.04 -0.09
C ALA A 10 -11.57 9.03 0.99
N THR A 11 -12.77 8.47 0.82
CA THR A 11 -13.35 7.53 1.77
C THR A 11 -12.49 6.27 1.85
N ILE A 12 -12.03 5.76 0.71
CA ILE A 12 -11.15 4.59 0.65
C ILE A 12 -9.82 4.88 1.34
N ILE A 13 -9.17 6.02 1.04
CA ILE A 13 -7.90 6.43 1.67
C ILE A 13 -8.03 6.47 3.20
N GLU A 14 -9.09 7.07 3.71
CA GLU A 14 -9.33 7.16 5.16
C GLU A 14 -9.53 5.79 5.80
N LYS A 15 -10.17 4.85 5.08
CA LYS A 15 -10.40 3.48 5.54
C LYS A 15 -9.17 2.57 5.50
N LEU A 16 -8.04 2.98 4.91
CA LEU A 16 -6.84 2.14 4.91
C LEU A 16 -6.26 1.95 6.33
N PRO A 17 -5.55 0.84 6.61
CA PRO A 17 -4.93 0.60 7.91
C PRO A 17 -3.88 1.65 8.28
N LEU A 18 -3.63 1.85 9.59
CA LEU A 18 -2.59 2.78 10.08
C LEU A 18 -1.18 2.42 9.57
N ALA A 19 -0.91 1.13 9.35
CA ALA A 19 0.36 0.66 8.78
C ALA A 19 0.63 1.22 7.36
N TRP A 20 -0.36 1.81 6.70
CA TRP A 20 -0.27 2.39 5.36
C TRP A 20 -0.09 3.92 5.38
N ASN A 21 0.38 4.51 6.50
CA ASN A 21 0.43 5.97 6.67
C ASN A 21 1.23 6.70 5.57
N ASP A 22 2.41 6.20 5.21
CA ASP A 22 3.23 6.80 4.14
C ASP A 22 2.52 6.73 2.78
N PHE A 23 1.85 5.62 2.52
CA PHE A 23 1.06 5.43 1.31
C PHE A 23 -0.18 6.33 1.30
N LYS A 24 -0.87 6.50 2.44
CA LYS A 24 -1.97 7.46 2.58
C LYS A 24 -1.51 8.88 2.24
N ASN A 25 -0.33 9.30 2.70
CA ASN A 25 0.22 10.61 2.39
C ASN A 25 0.49 10.76 0.89
N TYR A 26 1.11 9.76 0.26
CA TYR A 26 1.29 9.72 -1.19
C TYR A 26 -0.05 9.86 -1.96
N LEU A 27 -1.08 9.12 -1.55
CA LEU A 27 -2.41 9.19 -2.18
C LEU A 27 -3.09 10.55 -1.98
N LYS A 28 -2.93 11.19 -0.80
CA LYS A 28 -3.49 12.52 -0.52
C LYS A 28 -2.97 13.59 -1.48
N HIS A 29 -1.69 13.52 -1.86
CA HIS A 29 -1.11 14.44 -2.84
C HIS A 29 -1.62 14.21 -4.27
N LYS A 30 -1.97 12.97 -4.61
CA LYS A 30 -2.42 12.57 -5.96
C LYS A 30 -3.94 12.53 -6.12
N ARG A 31 -4.70 12.78 -5.06
CA ARG A 31 -6.16 12.57 -4.98
C ARG A 31 -6.99 13.30 -6.06
N LYS A 32 -6.56 14.49 -6.52
CA LYS A 32 -7.32 15.28 -7.51
C LYS A 32 -7.29 14.71 -8.92
N GLU A 33 -6.26 13.93 -9.26
CA GLU A 33 -6.03 13.36 -10.59
C GLU A 33 -6.31 11.85 -10.63
N MET A 34 -6.78 11.28 -9.51
CA MET A 34 -6.88 9.84 -9.34
C MET A 34 -8.32 9.36 -9.44
N SER A 35 -8.57 8.42 -10.35
CA SER A 35 -9.84 7.68 -10.43
C SER A 35 -9.90 6.58 -9.36
N VAL A 36 -11.07 6.00 -9.15
CA VAL A 36 -11.23 4.84 -8.26
C VAL A 36 -10.47 3.62 -8.80
N GLU A 37 -10.44 3.44 -10.12
CA GLU A 37 -9.74 2.33 -10.77
C GLU A 37 -8.21 2.47 -10.57
N ASP A 38 -7.66 3.66 -10.77
CA ASP A 38 -6.24 3.94 -10.50
C ASP A 38 -5.88 3.66 -9.04
N LEU A 39 -6.78 4.02 -8.12
CA LEU A 39 -6.59 3.77 -6.70
C LEU A 39 -6.53 2.26 -6.40
N ILE A 40 -7.42 1.46 -6.99
CA ILE A 40 -7.47 0.00 -6.81
C ILE A 40 -6.17 -0.64 -7.30
N VAL A 41 -5.69 -0.28 -8.49
CA VAL A 41 -4.43 -0.80 -9.04
C VAL A 41 -3.26 -0.47 -8.11
N LYS A 42 -3.18 0.78 -7.62
CA LYS A 42 -2.12 1.18 -6.68
C LYS A 42 -2.18 0.44 -5.34
N LEU A 43 -3.37 0.14 -4.84
CA LEU A 43 -3.55 -0.63 -3.61
C LEU A 43 -3.01 -2.06 -3.75
N GLN A 44 -3.30 -2.73 -4.87
CA GLN A 44 -2.81 -4.09 -5.13
C GLN A 44 -1.27 -4.13 -5.21
N ILE A 45 -0.66 -3.19 -5.93
CA ILE A 45 0.80 -3.09 -6.06
C ILE A 45 1.45 -2.86 -4.69
N GLU A 46 0.91 -1.94 -3.89
CA GLU A 46 1.47 -1.64 -2.56
C GLU A 46 1.31 -2.83 -1.60
N GLU A 47 0.21 -3.57 -1.67
CA GLU A 47 0.01 -4.80 -0.91
C GLU A 47 1.05 -5.88 -1.27
N GLU A 48 1.25 -6.12 -2.57
CA GLU A 48 2.25 -7.07 -3.07
C GLU A 48 3.68 -6.65 -2.66
N ASN A 49 4.01 -5.37 -2.75
CA ASN A 49 5.30 -4.83 -2.33
C ASN A 49 5.54 -5.08 -0.83
N ARG A 50 4.51 -4.93 0.01
CA ARG A 50 4.60 -5.21 1.45
C ARG A 50 4.75 -6.71 1.73
N GLY A 51 4.04 -7.55 0.99
CA GLY A 51 4.18 -9.01 1.06
C GLY A 51 5.59 -9.47 0.68
N THR A 52 6.14 -8.89 -0.40
CA THR A 52 7.48 -9.19 -0.89
C THR A 52 8.57 -8.73 0.07
N LYS A 53 8.45 -7.53 0.66
CA LYS A 53 9.37 -7.05 1.72
C LYS A 53 9.43 -8.00 2.91
N LYS A 54 8.30 -8.56 3.35
CA LYS A 54 8.28 -9.56 4.44
C LYS A 54 9.03 -10.84 4.08
N ARG A 55 8.92 -11.29 2.82
CA ARG A 55 9.64 -12.49 2.34
C ARG A 55 11.14 -12.27 2.25
N ILE A 56 11.58 -11.11 1.75
CA ILE A 56 13.00 -10.75 1.66
C ILE A 56 13.60 -10.63 3.06
N ASN A 57 12.94 -9.94 3.99
CA ASN A 57 13.43 -9.81 5.37
C ASN A 57 13.55 -11.17 6.07
N LYS A 58 12.61 -12.09 5.82
CA LYS A 58 12.67 -13.46 6.34
C LYS A 58 13.84 -14.24 5.72
N ALA A 59 14.05 -14.13 4.41
CA ALA A 59 15.17 -14.79 3.73
C ALA A 59 16.53 -14.27 4.21
N ALA A 60 16.68 -12.96 4.43
CA ALA A 60 17.91 -12.37 4.95
C ALA A 60 18.25 -12.89 6.36
N ASN A 61 17.25 -13.03 7.24
CA ASN A 61 17.46 -13.51 8.61
C ASN A 61 17.78 -15.02 8.68
N VAL A 62 17.28 -15.84 7.73
CA VAL A 62 17.61 -17.28 7.66
C VAL A 62 19.05 -17.53 7.21
N ASN A 63 19.61 -16.65 6.38
CA ASN A 63 20.98 -16.81 5.88
C ASN A 63 22.05 -16.50 6.94
N ASP A 64 21.74 -15.66 7.93
CA ASP A 64 22.64 -15.32 9.04
C ASP A 64 22.85 -16.53 9.98
N ALA A 65 21.78 -17.29 10.24
CA ALA A 65 21.80 -18.46 11.13
C ALA A 65 22.50 -19.72 10.56
N ARG A 66 22.99 -19.71 9.32
CA ARG A 66 23.61 -20.89 8.66
C ARG A 66 25.14 -20.80 8.53
N VAL A 67 25.77 -19.72 8.99
CA VAL A 67 27.23 -19.50 8.87
C VAL A 67 28.02 -19.97 10.11
N GLU A 68 27.40 -20.67 11.06
CA GLU A 68 28.11 -21.36 12.14
C GLU A 68 27.89 -22.88 12.05
N SER A 69 28.70 -23.58 11.25
CA SER A 69 28.97 -25.02 11.41
C SER A 69 30.30 -25.43 10.81
#